data_AF-A0A5C5Q8Q3-F1
#
_entry.id   AF-A0A5C5Q8Q3-F1
#
_cell.length_a   1.000
_cell.length_b   1.000
_cell.length_c   1.000
_cell.angle_alpha   90.00
_cell.angle_beta   90.00
_cell.angle_gamma   90.00
#
_symmetry.space_group_name_H-M   'P 1'
#
loop_
_entity.id
_entity.type
_entity.pdbx_description
1 polymer ?
#
loop_
_entity_poly.entity_id
_entity_poly.type
_entity_poly.pdbx_seq_one_letter_code
_entity_poly.pdbx_strand_id
1 'polypeptide(L)'
;MPSSPASNLAFRTGSITTAFPSDLTLRAEGLHPILGSSSQATHPGIEVRVGGEDLVIPYRIHHEGNEQGCLQLSGLQSVMYSCILTRHHDGHVRQRQLRQIISVPEPWVVPFVVQLTGEYVMEILDTCEAHLQALDPELYGAFIRDNPKYFKAQQDRMISYWDCYYRHLYKHRQDYVGFRLFEHFRKLAKG
;
A
#
# COMPACT_ATOMS: atom_id res chain seq x y z
N MET A 1 -25.00 -9.08 -43.24
CA MET A 1 -25.30 -7.95 -42.33
C MET A 1 -24.03 -7.68 -41.54
N PRO A 2 -23.47 -6.47 -41.63
CA PRO A 2 -22.05 -6.24 -41.36
C PRO A 2 -21.76 -6.25 -39.86
N SER A 3 -20.70 -6.98 -39.52
CA SER A 3 -19.98 -6.92 -38.26
C SER A 3 -19.51 -5.48 -38.02
N SER A 4 -20.12 -4.82 -37.03
CA SER A 4 -19.67 -3.54 -36.51
C SER A 4 -18.26 -3.74 -35.92
N PRO A 5 -17.29 -2.87 -36.22
CA PRO A 5 -15.95 -3.01 -35.66
C PRO A 5 -16.07 -2.75 -34.17
N ALA A 6 -15.80 -3.78 -33.37
CA ALA A 6 -15.59 -3.62 -31.93
C ALA A 6 -14.52 -2.55 -31.77
N SER A 7 -14.97 -1.37 -31.37
CA SER A 7 -14.16 -0.24 -31.01
C SER A 7 -13.07 -0.71 -30.04
N ASN A 8 -11.83 -0.59 -30.47
CA ASN A 8 -10.65 -0.64 -29.61
C ASN A 8 -10.89 0.29 -28.40
N LEU A 9 -11.31 -0.29 -27.28
CA LEU A 9 -11.28 0.36 -25.99
C LEU A 9 -10.21 -0.32 -25.16
N ALA A 10 -8.96 -0.04 -25.50
CA ALA A 10 -7.87 -0.24 -24.55
C ALA A 10 -8.10 0.71 -23.38
N PHE A 11 -8.37 0.11 -22.21
CA PHE A 11 -8.55 0.66 -20.85
C PHE A 11 -9.94 1.19 -20.44
N ARG A 12 -10.50 0.55 -19.39
CA ARG A 12 -11.32 1.15 -18.31
C ARG A 12 -11.35 0.27 -17.03
N THR A 13 -10.20 -0.24 -16.58
CA THR A 13 -10.09 -1.02 -15.34
C THR A 13 -8.80 -0.64 -14.60
N GLY A 14 -8.90 -0.14 -13.36
CA GLY A 14 -7.76 0.03 -12.46
C GLY A 14 -6.91 1.29 -12.62
N SER A 15 -7.50 2.48 -12.68
CA SER A 15 -6.73 3.73 -12.70
C SER A 15 -5.97 3.92 -11.38
N ILE A 16 -4.65 4.11 -11.41
CA ILE A 16 -3.86 4.45 -10.21
C ILE A 16 -4.31 5.78 -9.59
N THR A 17 -5.05 6.60 -10.34
CA THR A 17 -5.56 7.89 -9.86
C THR A 17 -6.50 7.74 -8.68
N THR A 18 -7.26 6.65 -8.57
CA THR A 18 -8.16 6.41 -7.43
C THR A 18 -7.40 6.05 -6.15
N ALA A 19 -6.11 5.76 -6.24
CA ALA A 19 -5.28 5.46 -5.08
C ALA A 19 -4.81 6.72 -4.33
N PHE A 20 -5.13 7.91 -4.85
CA PHE A 20 -4.72 9.20 -4.32
C PHE A 20 -5.92 10.16 -4.19
N PRO A 21 -5.84 11.15 -3.29
CA PRO A 21 -6.81 12.23 -3.18
C PRO A 21 -7.11 12.90 -4.52
N SER A 22 -8.33 13.39 -4.67
CA SER A 22 -8.84 13.91 -5.95
C SER A 22 -8.05 15.12 -6.47
N ASP A 23 -7.51 15.96 -5.58
CA ASP A 23 -6.64 17.09 -5.92
C ASP A 23 -5.29 16.66 -6.52
N LEU A 24 -4.86 15.42 -6.29
CA LEU A 24 -3.64 14.83 -6.86
C LEU A 24 -3.86 14.08 -8.17
N THR A 25 -5.08 14.03 -8.71
CA THR A 25 -5.42 13.25 -9.93
C THR A 25 -4.49 13.55 -11.10
N LEU A 26 -4.27 14.83 -11.45
CA LEU A 26 -3.39 15.21 -12.56
C LEU A 26 -1.93 14.78 -12.34
N ARG A 27 -1.47 14.75 -11.08
CA ARG A 27 -0.12 14.26 -10.73
C ARG A 27 -0.03 12.75 -10.87
N ALA A 28 -1.06 12.03 -10.45
CA ALA A 28 -1.16 10.58 -10.60
C ALA A 28 -1.22 10.16 -12.08
N GLU A 29 -1.97 10.87 -12.92
CA GLU A 29 -2.02 10.63 -14.37
C GLU A 29 -0.64 10.78 -15.02
N GLY A 30 0.16 11.72 -14.53
CA GLY A 30 1.55 11.91 -14.96
C GLY A 30 2.47 10.72 -14.69
N LEU A 31 2.06 9.73 -13.88
CA LEU A 31 2.83 8.51 -13.64
C LEU A 31 2.54 7.41 -14.69
N HIS A 32 1.48 7.51 -15.48
CA HIS A 32 1.14 6.50 -16.49
C HIS A 32 2.28 6.19 -17.46
N PRO A 33 3.04 7.16 -18.01
CA PRO A 33 4.15 6.86 -18.91
C PRO A 33 5.29 6.08 -18.25
N ILE A 34 5.45 6.20 -16.93
CA ILE A 34 6.55 5.59 -16.15
C ILE A 34 6.14 4.19 -15.69
N LEU A 35 4.89 4.04 -15.24
CA LEU A 35 4.35 2.75 -14.84
C LEU A 35 4.09 1.85 -16.06
N GLY A 36 3.94 2.42 -17.25
CA GLY A 36 3.82 1.68 -18.52
C GLY A 36 2.64 0.70 -18.51
N SER A 37 2.83 -0.47 -19.13
CA SER A 37 1.83 -1.57 -19.18
C SER A 37 1.70 -2.33 -17.85
N SER A 38 1.81 -1.65 -16.71
CA SER A 38 1.58 -2.30 -15.42
C SER A 38 0.17 -2.87 -15.39
N SER A 39 0.06 -4.20 -15.31
CA SER A 39 -1.23 -4.84 -15.16
C SER A 39 -1.57 -4.92 -13.67
N GLN A 40 -2.79 -4.53 -13.33
CA GLN A 40 -3.34 -4.81 -12.02
C GLN A 40 -3.89 -6.24 -12.02
N ALA A 41 -3.73 -6.95 -10.90
CA ALA A 41 -4.45 -8.20 -10.71
C ALA A 41 -5.97 -7.96 -10.89
N THR A 42 -6.73 -8.99 -11.26
CA THR A 42 -8.20 -8.94 -11.46
C THR A 42 -9.01 -8.58 -10.21
N HIS A 43 -8.34 -8.25 -9.10
CA HIS A 43 -8.95 -7.79 -7.86
C HIS A 43 -9.44 -6.33 -8.03
N PRO A 44 -10.60 -5.96 -7.47
CA PRO A 44 -11.16 -4.60 -7.55
C PRO A 44 -10.34 -3.50 -6.83
N GLY A 45 -9.14 -3.80 -6.34
CA GLY A 45 -8.40 -2.93 -5.42
C GLY A 45 -8.87 -3.07 -3.96
N ILE A 46 -8.34 -2.22 -3.09
CA ILE A 46 -8.60 -2.21 -1.66
C ILE A 46 -9.16 -0.83 -1.32
N GLU A 47 -10.40 -0.79 -0.84
CA GLU A 47 -11.10 0.43 -0.47
C GLU A 47 -10.71 0.88 0.94
N VAL A 48 -10.35 2.16 1.06
CA VAL A 48 -10.00 2.81 2.33
C VAL A 48 -10.46 4.26 2.31
N ARG A 49 -10.69 4.85 3.49
CA ARG A 49 -11.05 6.25 3.65
C ARG A 49 -9.88 7.06 4.21
N VAL A 50 -9.52 8.16 3.60
CA VAL A 50 -8.41 9.02 4.01
C VAL A 50 -8.83 10.47 3.91
N GLY A 51 -8.74 11.24 5.00
CA GLY A 51 -9.00 12.68 4.97
C GLY A 51 -10.41 13.07 4.51
N GLY A 52 -11.38 12.16 4.62
CA GLY A 52 -12.74 12.37 4.11
C GLY A 52 -12.97 11.97 2.64
N GLU A 53 -11.99 11.35 1.98
CA GLU A 53 -12.11 10.81 0.62
C GLU A 53 -12.01 9.28 0.62
N ASP A 54 -12.74 8.64 -0.29
CA ASP A 54 -12.65 7.18 -0.49
C ASP A 54 -11.60 6.91 -1.57
N LEU A 55 -10.56 6.19 -1.20
CA LEU A 55 -9.45 5.80 -2.06
C LEU A 55 -9.51 4.30 -2.34
N VAL A 56 -9.00 3.91 -3.52
CA VAL A 56 -8.87 2.51 -3.93
C VAL A 56 -7.41 2.24 -4.25
N ILE A 57 -6.69 1.62 -3.30
CA ILE A 57 -5.30 1.24 -3.49
C ILE A 57 -5.20 -0.07 -4.29
N PRO A 58 -4.19 -0.26 -5.15
CA PRO A 58 -4.03 -1.49 -5.91
C PRO A 58 -3.81 -2.71 -5.00
N TYR A 59 -4.47 -3.84 -5.29
CA TYR A 59 -4.20 -5.08 -4.56
C TYR A 59 -2.79 -5.61 -4.86
N ARG A 60 -2.45 -5.71 -6.14
CA ARG A 60 -1.16 -6.19 -6.65
C ARG A 60 -0.93 -5.60 -8.03
N ILE A 61 0.31 -5.19 -8.33
CA ILE A 61 0.73 -4.76 -9.66
C ILE A 61 1.84 -5.67 -10.20
N HIS A 62 1.77 -5.95 -11.50
CA HIS A 62 2.85 -6.57 -12.26
C HIS A 62 3.52 -5.48 -13.10
N HIS A 63 4.66 -5.00 -12.62
CA HIS A 63 5.48 -4.01 -13.30
C HIS A 63 6.77 -4.70 -13.76
N GLU A 64 6.86 -5.00 -15.05
CA GLU A 64 8.03 -5.68 -15.64
C GLU A 64 9.17 -4.70 -16.00
N GLY A 65 8.92 -3.39 -15.85
CA GLY A 65 9.92 -2.35 -16.10
C GLY A 65 10.97 -2.28 -15.00
N ASN A 66 12.19 -1.86 -15.37
CA ASN A 66 13.18 -1.47 -14.38
C ASN A 66 12.80 -0.09 -13.79
N GLU A 67 13.20 0.16 -12.54
CA GLU A 67 12.91 1.43 -11.85
C GLU A 67 13.69 2.64 -12.44
N GLN A 68 14.39 2.51 -13.57
CA GLN A 68 15.21 3.59 -14.12
C GLN A 68 14.37 4.79 -14.57
N GLY A 69 13.14 4.55 -15.03
CA GLY A 69 12.20 5.61 -15.39
C GLY A 69 11.83 6.52 -14.21
N CYS A 70 11.97 6.05 -12.97
CA CYS A 70 11.68 6.85 -11.78
C CYS A 70 12.84 7.77 -11.36
N LEU A 71 14.04 7.64 -11.96
CA LEU A 71 15.19 8.50 -11.65
C LEU A 71 14.95 9.98 -12.00
N GLN A 72 14.00 10.25 -12.88
CA GLN A 72 13.59 11.60 -13.27
C GLN A 72 12.43 12.14 -12.39
N LEU A 73 11.83 11.30 -11.55
CA LEU A 73 10.78 11.74 -10.63
C LEU A 73 11.40 12.48 -9.45
N SER A 74 10.80 13.61 -9.09
CA SER A 74 11.19 14.38 -7.91
C SER A 74 9.98 14.79 -7.09
N GLY A 75 10.20 15.03 -5.80
CA GLY A 75 9.17 15.45 -4.86
C GLY A 75 7.98 14.49 -4.83
N LEU A 76 6.77 15.06 -4.95
CA LEU A 76 5.52 14.35 -4.77
C LEU A 76 5.34 13.13 -5.70
N GLN A 77 5.73 13.23 -6.98
CA GLN A 77 5.56 12.11 -7.91
C GLN A 77 6.44 10.92 -7.55
N SER A 78 7.61 11.14 -6.93
CA SER A 78 8.46 10.06 -6.43
C SER A 78 7.76 9.31 -5.28
N VAL A 79 7.15 10.03 -4.34
CA VAL A 79 6.37 9.44 -3.24
C VAL A 79 5.18 8.64 -3.78
N MET A 80 4.41 9.22 -4.70
CA MET A 80 3.26 8.54 -5.32
C MET A 80 3.69 7.27 -6.06
N TYR A 81 4.78 7.32 -6.82
CA TYR A 81 5.34 6.15 -7.51
C TYR A 81 5.74 5.06 -6.50
N SER A 82 6.47 5.42 -5.45
CA SER A 82 6.86 4.48 -4.39
C SER A 82 5.65 3.86 -3.69
N CYS A 83 4.59 4.64 -3.43
CA CYS A 83 3.33 4.13 -2.91
C CYS A 83 2.75 3.04 -3.80
N ILE A 84 2.64 3.28 -5.11
CA ILE A 84 2.16 2.27 -6.07
C ILE A 84 3.07 1.03 -6.06
N LEU A 85 4.40 1.19 -6.04
CA LEU A 85 5.32 0.06 -6.04
C LEU A 85 5.37 -0.74 -4.72
N THR A 86 4.82 -0.22 -3.61
CA THR A 86 4.55 -1.08 -2.44
C THR A 86 3.54 -2.20 -2.73
N ARG A 87 2.82 -2.11 -3.84
CA ARG A 87 1.88 -3.14 -4.31
C ARG A 87 2.50 -4.07 -5.35
N HIS A 88 3.81 -3.97 -5.60
CA HIS A 88 4.51 -4.81 -6.56
C HIS A 88 4.47 -6.31 -6.16
N HIS A 89 4.61 -7.20 -7.15
CA HIS A 89 4.64 -8.65 -6.89
C HIS A 89 5.92 -9.11 -6.19
N ASP A 90 7.06 -8.51 -6.54
CA ASP A 90 8.35 -8.76 -5.88
C ASP A 90 8.39 -8.12 -4.47
N GLY A 91 8.72 -8.93 -3.45
CA GLY A 91 8.92 -8.49 -2.08
C GLY A 91 10.10 -7.54 -1.88
N HIS A 92 11.18 -7.68 -2.66
CA HIS A 92 12.34 -6.80 -2.57
C HIS A 92 12.03 -5.38 -3.05
N VAL A 93 11.26 -5.26 -4.14
CA VAL A 93 10.75 -3.97 -4.63
C VAL A 93 9.88 -3.32 -3.56
N ARG A 94 8.91 -4.07 -3.00
CA ARG A 94 8.03 -3.55 -1.95
C ARG A 94 8.79 -3.02 -0.74
N GLN A 95 9.76 -3.78 -0.23
CA GLN A 95 10.57 -3.36 0.93
C GLN A 95 11.43 -2.13 0.62
N ARG A 96 12.06 -2.07 -0.57
CA ARG A 96 12.85 -0.91 -1.01
C ARG A 96 11.98 0.35 -1.08
N GLN A 97 10.77 0.23 -1.62
CA GLN A 97 9.86 1.35 -1.84
C GLN A 97 9.15 1.79 -0.56
N LEU A 98 8.88 0.86 0.36
CA LEU A 98 8.44 1.18 1.73
C LEU A 98 9.42 2.14 2.42
N ARG A 99 10.73 1.90 2.32
CA ARG A 99 11.75 2.77 2.93
C ARG A 99 11.74 4.20 2.37
N GLN A 100 11.23 4.41 1.16
CA GLN A 100 11.12 5.76 0.58
C GLN A 100 9.94 6.55 1.15
N ILE A 101 8.88 5.87 1.62
CA ILE A 101 7.61 6.52 1.97
C ILE A 101 7.27 6.47 3.46
N ILE A 102 7.87 5.55 4.24
CA ILE A 102 7.40 5.27 5.62
C ILE A 102 7.44 6.49 6.55
N SER A 103 8.35 7.43 6.30
CA SER A 103 8.51 8.67 7.08
C SER A 103 7.86 9.90 6.41
N VAL A 104 7.12 9.71 5.31
CA VAL A 104 6.46 10.83 4.61
C VAL A 104 5.16 11.18 5.34
N PRO A 105 5.00 12.43 5.82
CA PRO A 105 3.86 12.82 6.66
C PRO A 105 2.64 13.22 5.82
N GLU A 106 2.19 12.31 4.96
CA GLU A 106 1.05 12.51 4.06
C GLU A 106 -0.05 11.49 4.40
N PRO A 107 -1.31 11.92 4.66
CA PRO A 107 -2.38 11.00 5.05
C PRO A 107 -2.61 9.85 4.07
N TRP A 108 -2.46 10.11 2.76
CA TRP A 108 -2.66 9.13 1.69
C TRP A 108 -1.49 8.15 1.53
N VAL A 109 -0.37 8.35 2.23
CA VAL A 109 0.73 7.36 2.32
C VAL A 109 0.41 6.24 3.31
N VAL A 110 -0.28 6.58 4.42
CA VAL A 110 -0.63 5.65 5.50
C VAL A 110 -1.23 4.32 5.01
N PRO A 111 -2.25 4.28 4.11
CA PRO A 111 -2.82 3.01 3.66
C PRO A 111 -1.81 2.08 2.99
N PHE A 112 -0.83 2.62 2.25
CA PHE A 112 0.21 1.81 1.59
C PHE A 112 1.17 1.17 2.59
N VAL A 113 1.48 1.86 3.70
CA VAL A 113 2.28 1.33 4.80
C VAL A 113 1.49 0.28 5.59
N VAL A 114 0.26 0.60 6.03
CA VAL A 114 -0.56 -0.32 6.83
C VAL A 114 -0.90 -1.59 6.06
N GLN A 115 -1.19 -1.49 4.75
CA GLN A 115 -1.50 -2.64 3.91
C GLN A 115 -0.36 -3.67 3.90
N LEU A 116 0.89 -3.23 3.92
CA LEU A 116 2.06 -4.12 3.98
C LEU A 116 2.16 -4.89 5.30
N THR A 117 1.63 -4.34 6.39
CA THR A 117 1.70 -4.98 7.72
C THR A 117 0.79 -6.19 7.89
N GLY A 118 -0.24 -6.32 7.03
CA GLY A 118 -1.10 -7.49 6.96
C GLY A 118 -0.61 -8.56 5.98
N GLU A 119 0.59 -8.42 5.42
CA GLU A 119 1.17 -9.37 4.45
C GLU A 119 2.22 -10.29 5.10
N TYR A 120 2.55 -11.39 4.41
CA TYR A 120 3.32 -12.50 4.98
C TYR A 120 4.85 -12.28 5.00
N VAL A 121 5.36 -11.12 4.58
CA VAL A 121 6.82 -10.90 4.43
C VAL A 121 7.39 -10.29 5.71
N MET A 122 8.09 -11.09 6.52
CA MET A 122 8.63 -10.63 7.81
C MET A 122 9.59 -9.43 7.67
N GLU A 123 10.45 -9.40 6.66
CA GLU A 123 11.44 -8.35 6.47
C GLU A 123 10.79 -6.97 6.25
N ILE A 124 9.58 -6.96 5.70
CA ILE A 124 8.76 -5.76 5.56
C ILE A 124 8.19 -5.34 6.92
N LEU A 125 7.73 -6.29 7.73
CA LEU A 125 7.29 -6.01 9.10
C LEU A 125 8.44 -5.46 9.96
N ASP A 126 9.63 -6.04 9.87
CA ASP A 126 10.84 -5.56 10.56
C ASP A 126 11.21 -4.14 10.11
N THR A 127 11.07 -3.84 8.82
CA THR A 127 11.27 -2.48 8.29
C THR A 127 10.26 -1.51 8.90
N CYS A 128 8.99 -1.89 9.01
CA CYS A 128 7.98 -1.06 9.68
C CYS A 128 8.30 -0.88 11.17
N GLU A 129 8.73 -1.94 11.86
CA GLU A 129 9.04 -1.89 13.29
C GLU A 129 10.18 -0.91 13.59
N ALA A 130 11.23 -0.94 12.77
CA ALA A 130 12.37 -0.04 12.90
C ALA A 130 11.99 1.46 12.75
N HIS A 131 10.84 1.78 12.15
CA HIS A 131 10.38 3.14 11.93
C HIS A 131 9.16 3.52 12.77
N LEU A 132 8.71 2.68 13.71
CA LEU A 132 7.51 2.96 14.53
C LEU A 132 7.52 4.34 15.21
N GLN A 133 8.69 4.76 15.69
CA GLN A 133 8.84 6.05 16.38
C GLN A 133 8.79 7.25 15.42
N ALA A 134 9.00 7.03 14.13
CA ALA A 134 8.94 8.07 13.10
C ALA A 134 7.53 8.21 12.49
N LEU A 135 6.59 7.32 12.84
CA LEU A 135 5.22 7.40 12.35
C LEU A 135 4.51 8.57 13.02
N ASP A 136 3.82 9.37 12.19
CA ASP A 136 2.98 10.45 12.68
C ASP A 136 1.76 9.87 13.45
N PRO A 137 1.63 10.11 14.76
CA PRO A 137 0.55 9.55 15.56
C PRO A 137 -0.84 10.01 15.12
N GLU A 138 -0.97 11.26 14.68
CA GLU A 138 -2.25 11.84 14.29
C GLU A 138 -2.73 11.23 12.98
N LEU A 139 -1.84 11.14 11.97
CA LEU A 139 -2.16 10.56 10.66
C LEU A 139 -2.55 9.08 10.76
N TYR A 140 -1.74 8.28 11.46
CA TYR A 140 -2.01 6.84 11.61
C TYR A 140 -3.22 6.60 12.50
N GLY A 141 -3.38 7.37 13.58
CA GLY A 141 -4.54 7.29 14.47
C GLY A 141 -5.84 7.61 13.75
N ALA A 142 -5.88 8.71 12.98
CA ALA A 142 -7.04 9.10 12.18
C ALA A 142 -7.39 8.01 11.14
N PHE A 143 -6.41 7.54 10.37
CA PHE A 143 -6.63 6.50 9.37
C PHE A 143 -7.24 5.23 9.97
N ILE A 144 -6.75 4.76 11.12
CA ILE A 144 -7.27 3.55 11.77
C ILE A 144 -8.71 3.75 12.26
N ARG A 145 -9.02 4.93 12.81
CA ARG A 145 -10.38 5.27 13.27
C ARG A 145 -11.38 5.36 12.12
N ASP A 146 -10.95 5.86 10.97
CA ASP A 146 -11.79 5.95 9.77
C ASP A 146 -11.98 4.59 9.10
N ASN A 147 -11.08 3.63 9.34
CA ASN A 147 -11.03 2.33 8.66
C ASN A 147 -11.05 1.11 9.60
N PRO A 148 -11.98 1.01 10.57
CA PRO A 148 -11.91 -0.02 11.62
C PRO A 148 -12.08 -1.44 11.07
N LYS A 149 -12.95 -1.63 10.05
CA LYS A 149 -13.16 -2.93 9.40
C LYS A 149 -11.92 -3.37 8.61
N TYR A 150 -11.35 -2.45 7.83
CA TYR A 150 -10.12 -2.70 7.07
C TYR A 150 -8.94 -3.01 8.01
N PHE A 151 -8.75 -2.22 9.06
CA PHE A 151 -7.68 -2.45 10.03
C PHE A 151 -7.81 -3.81 10.74
N LYS A 152 -9.04 -4.20 11.11
CA LYS A 152 -9.31 -5.53 11.66
C LYS A 152 -8.97 -6.64 10.67
N ALA A 153 -9.30 -6.47 9.39
CA ALA A 153 -8.97 -7.44 8.35
C ALA A 153 -7.44 -7.59 8.18
N GLN A 154 -6.68 -6.49 8.20
CA GLN A 154 -5.20 -6.57 8.15
C GLN A 154 -4.64 -7.31 9.37
N GLN A 155 -5.20 -7.06 10.56
CA GLN A 155 -4.80 -7.77 11.77
C GLN A 155 -5.05 -9.28 11.64
N ASP A 156 -6.22 -9.67 11.14
CA ASP A 156 -6.58 -11.08 11.00
C ASP A 156 -5.69 -11.79 9.99
N ARG A 157 -5.32 -11.12 8.89
CA ARG A 157 -4.33 -11.63 7.94
C ARG A 157 -2.96 -11.82 8.57
N MET A 158 -2.47 -10.82 9.31
CA MET A 158 -1.20 -10.91 10.05
C MET A 158 -1.21 -12.12 11.00
N ILE A 159 -2.29 -12.32 11.76
CA ILE A 159 -2.44 -13.48 12.66
C ILE A 159 -2.43 -14.80 11.87
N SER A 160 -3.17 -14.86 10.77
CA SER A 160 -3.24 -16.05 9.92
C SER A 160 -1.88 -16.42 9.33
N TYR A 161 -1.10 -15.43 8.89
CA TYR A 161 0.23 -15.65 8.34
C TYR A 161 1.24 -16.04 9.42
N TRP A 162 1.18 -15.40 10.59
CA TRP A 162 1.95 -15.84 11.74
C TRP A 162 1.65 -17.31 12.08
N ASP A 163 0.38 -17.69 12.17
CA ASP A 163 -0.03 -19.06 12.47
C ASP A 163 0.55 -20.07 11.47
N CYS A 164 0.32 -19.80 10.18
CA CYS A 164 0.69 -20.72 9.10
C CYS A 164 2.20 -20.85 8.92
N TYR A 165 2.94 -19.74 8.97
CA TYR A 165 4.34 -19.71 8.53
C TYR A 165 5.35 -19.49 9.64
N TYR A 166 4.97 -18.90 10.78
CA TYR A 166 5.95 -18.36 11.74
C TYR A 166 5.75 -18.81 13.19
N ARG A 167 4.61 -19.41 13.55
CA ARG A 167 4.32 -19.84 14.93
C ARG A 167 5.34 -20.83 15.48
N HIS A 168 5.93 -21.66 14.61
CA HIS A 168 6.96 -22.62 15.02
C HIS A 168 8.28 -21.95 15.42
N LEU A 169 8.59 -20.77 14.86
CA LEU A 169 9.76 -19.95 15.21
C LEU A 169 9.46 -18.99 16.36
N TYR A 170 8.27 -18.37 16.33
CA TYR A 170 7.83 -17.36 17.30
C TYR A 170 6.57 -17.86 18.02
N LYS A 171 6.77 -18.70 19.05
CA LYS A 171 5.68 -19.39 19.75
C LYS A 171 4.76 -18.44 20.50
N HIS A 172 5.31 -17.38 21.09
CA HIS A 172 4.51 -16.38 21.79
C HIS A 172 4.24 -15.18 20.89
N ARG A 173 3.05 -14.59 21.03
CA ARG A 173 2.62 -13.44 20.23
C ARG A 173 3.61 -12.28 20.31
N GLN A 174 4.14 -12.01 21.51
CA GLN A 174 5.10 -10.92 21.74
C GLN A 174 6.44 -11.10 21.00
N ASP A 175 6.79 -12.34 20.63
CA ASP A 175 8.05 -12.63 19.94
C ASP A 175 7.97 -12.29 18.45
N TYR A 176 6.76 -12.26 17.88
CA TYR A 176 6.53 -11.95 16.47
C TYR A 176 6.23 -10.47 16.24
N VAL A 177 7.01 -9.84 15.35
CA VAL A 177 6.95 -8.40 15.01
C VAL A 177 5.55 -7.91 14.65
N GLY A 178 4.76 -8.73 13.94
CA GLY A 178 3.41 -8.35 13.53
C GLY A 178 2.49 -8.01 14.71
N PHE A 179 2.57 -8.72 15.83
CA PHE A 179 1.73 -8.38 16.99
C PHE A 179 2.13 -7.06 17.64
N ARG A 180 3.44 -6.78 17.73
CA ARG A 180 3.96 -5.53 18.30
C ARG A 180 3.55 -4.33 17.45
N LEU A 181 3.65 -4.44 16.12
CA LEU A 181 3.16 -3.43 15.18
C LEU A 181 1.67 -3.13 15.38
N PHE A 182 0.82 -4.15 15.38
CA PHE A 182 -0.63 -3.95 15.53
C PHE A 182 -1.02 -3.46 16.92
N GLU A 183 -0.27 -3.81 17.97
CA GLU A 183 -0.46 -3.20 19.28
C GLU A 183 -0.12 -1.71 19.27
N HIS A 184 0.98 -1.32 18.65
CA HIS A 184 1.38 0.08 18.51
C HIS A 184 0.31 0.88 17.73
N PHE A 185 -0.14 0.39 16.58
CA PHE A 185 -1.22 1.01 15.80
C PHE A 185 -2.51 1.21 16.62
N ARG A 186 -2.91 0.24 17.45
CA ARG A 186 -4.06 0.40 18.35
C ARG A 186 -3.85 1.49 19.39
N LYS A 187 -2.62 1.73 19.84
CA LYS A 187 -2.32 2.84 20.77
C LYS A 187 -2.48 4.18 20.07
N LEU A 188 -2.00 4.30 18.83
CA LEU A 188 -2.17 5.53 18.01
C LEU A 188 -3.65 5.88 17.79
N ALA A 189 -4.51 4.88 17.56
CA ALA A 189 -5.94 5.11 17.35
C ALA A 189 -6.71 5.56 18.61
N LYS A 190 -6.14 5.34 19.81
CA LYS A 190 -6.74 5.70 21.11
C LYS A 190 -6.33 7.08 21.63
N GLY A 191 -5.21 7.61 21.12
CA GLY A 191 -4.78 8.99 21.37
C GLY A 191 -5.61 9.98 20.57
#